data_AF-A0A178MUC8-F1
#
_entry.id   AF-A0A178MUC8-F1
#
_cell.length_a   1.000
_cell.length_b   1.000
_cell.length_c   1.000
_cell.angle_alpha   90.00
_cell.angle_beta   90.00
_cell.angle_gamma   90.00
#
_symmetry.space_group_name_H-M   'P 1'
#
loop_
_entity.id
_entity.type
_entity.pdbx_description
1 polymer ?
#
loop_
_entity_poly.entity_id
_entity_poly.type
_entity_poly.pdbx_seq_one_letter_code
_entity_poly.pdbx_strand_id
1 'polypeptide(L)'
;MRGSLPVYGVAACHNGHSGFEMNTGEVVDRVTCPPALAAVKGAYGLYAVDDSMEPRYFHGELLYVNPAKPAQAGSFVVIQFRPEHEGGAIRAIVKRLVKRTPTKLTVEQYNPPGTFDVDADEVMSVHRIMNGDELF
;
A
#
# COMPACT_ATOMS: atom_id res chain seq x y z
N MET A 1 -27.01 0.33 4.32
CA MET A 1 -26.17 1.46 4.76
C MET A 1 -24.89 1.41 3.94
N ARG A 2 -24.55 2.48 3.19
CA ARG A 2 -23.24 2.54 2.50
C ARG A 2 -22.20 2.86 3.58
N GLY A 3 -21.29 1.92 3.86
CA GLY A 3 -20.21 2.16 4.82
C GLY A 3 -19.23 3.22 4.30
N SER A 4 -18.61 3.98 5.20
CA SER A 4 -17.47 4.85 4.86
C SER A 4 -16.17 4.09 5.11
N LEU A 5 -15.24 4.10 4.16
CA LEU A 5 -13.91 3.51 4.31
C LEU A 5 -12.93 4.60 4.80
N PRO A 6 -12.17 4.38 5.89
CA PRO A 6 -11.17 5.33 6.33
C PRO A 6 -10.03 5.40 5.31
N VAL A 7 -9.58 6.61 4.99
CA VAL A 7 -8.37 6.85 4.20
C VAL A 7 -7.28 7.30 5.14
N TYR A 8 -6.16 6.58 5.14
CA TYR A 8 -5.02 6.94 5.96
C TYR A 8 -4.11 7.92 5.21
N GLY A 9 -3.68 8.96 5.94
CA GLY A 9 -2.78 9.96 5.45
C GLY A 9 -1.41 9.39 5.14
N VAL A 10 -0.84 9.84 4.03
CA VAL A 10 0.52 9.53 3.66
C VAL A 10 1.29 10.83 3.53
N ALA A 11 2.38 10.97 4.26
CA ALA A 11 3.36 12.03 4.08
C ALA A 11 4.45 11.54 3.12
N ALA A 12 4.64 12.23 2.00
CA ALA A 12 5.78 11.99 1.13
C ALA A 12 7.05 12.44 1.85
N CYS A 13 7.96 11.50 2.15
CA CYS A 13 9.23 11.84 2.76
C CYS A 13 10.17 12.34 1.65
N HIS A 14 10.48 13.64 1.63
CA HIS A 14 11.38 14.26 0.65
C HIS A 14 12.86 13.98 0.99
N ASN A 15 13.27 12.72 1.13
CA ASN A 15 14.62 12.35 1.56
C ASN A 15 15.35 11.39 0.60
N GLY A 16 14.99 11.37 -0.69
CA GLY A 16 15.73 10.60 -1.71
C GLY A 16 15.62 9.06 -1.61
N HIS A 17 14.89 8.53 -0.63
CA HIS A 17 14.54 7.11 -0.52
C HIS A 17 13.11 6.91 -1.04
N SER A 18 12.92 5.93 -1.92
CA SER A 18 11.60 5.60 -2.51
C SER A 18 10.69 4.97 -1.44
N GLY A 19 9.98 5.81 -0.69
CA GLY A 19 9.03 5.40 0.33
C GLY A 19 8.34 6.59 0.98
N PHE A 20 7.19 6.31 1.58
CA PHE A 20 6.38 7.33 2.22
C PHE A 20 6.02 6.94 3.65
N GLU A 21 5.78 7.92 4.49
CA GLU A 21 5.36 7.68 5.87
C GLU A 21 3.84 7.59 5.90
N MET A 22 3.34 6.41 6.22
CA MET A 22 1.92 6.18 6.41
C MET A 22 1.59 6.43 7.88
N ASN A 23 0.82 7.48 8.14
CA ASN A 23 0.31 7.73 9.47
C ASN A 23 -0.98 6.93 9.68
N THR A 24 -0.84 5.65 10.04
CA THR A 24 -1.96 4.76 10.36
C THR A 24 -2.82 5.24 11.55
N GLY A 25 -2.38 6.26 12.30
CA GLY A 25 -3.13 6.87 13.39
C GLY A 25 -4.06 8.01 12.98
N GLU A 26 -3.85 8.61 11.80
CA GLU A 26 -4.59 9.79 11.35
C GLU A 26 -5.38 9.50 10.08
N VAL A 27 -6.71 9.53 10.22
CA VAL A 27 -7.64 9.41 9.09
C VAL A 27 -7.75 10.79 8.44
N VAL A 28 -7.15 10.95 7.25
CA VAL A 28 -7.18 12.21 6.51
C VAL A 28 -8.50 12.43 5.77
N ASP A 29 -9.17 11.34 5.41
CA ASP A 29 -10.41 11.39 4.63
C ASP A 29 -11.26 10.13 4.86
N ARG A 30 -12.53 10.16 4.46
CA ARG A 30 -13.43 9.01 4.45
C ARG A 30 -14.14 8.92 3.11
N VAL A 31 -13.88 7.85 2.39
CA VAL A 31 -14.44 7.62 1.04
C VAL A 31 -15.59 6.63 1.09
N THR A 32 -16.37 6.57 0.01
CA THR A 32 -17.44 5.57 -0.10
C THR A 32 -16.81 4.17 -0.11
N CYS A 33 -17.25 3.28 0.79
CA CYS A 33 -16.75 1.92 0.84
C CYS A 33 -17.34 1.09 -0.30
N PRO A 34 -16.53 0.51 -1.19
CA PRO A 34 -16.99 -0.41 -2.22
C PRO A 34 -17.61 -1.67 -1.60
N PRO A 35 -18.61 -2.30 -2.25
CA PRO A 35 -19.29 -3.49 -1.72
C PRO A 35 -18.32 -4.62 -1.30
N ALA A 36 -17.27 -4.86 -2.09
CA ALA A 36 -16.27 -5.90 -1.81
C ALA A 36 -15.49 -5.67 -0.51
N LEU A 37 -15.41 -4.43 -0.02
CA LEU A 37 -14.69 -4.07 1.21
C LEU A 37 -15.62 -3.82 2.40
N ALA A 38 -16.93 -3.80 2.20
CA ALA A 38 -17.91 -3.48 3.24
C ALA A 38 -17.85 -4.45 4.45
N ALA A 39 -17.53 -5.72 4.21
CA ALA A 39 -17.40 -6.75 5.24
C ALA A 39 -15.94 -7.01 5.67
N VAL A 40 -14.96 -6.33 5.06
CA VAL A 40 -13.54 -6.59 5.30
C VAL A 40 -13.07 -5.77 6.49
N LYS A 41 -12.76 -6.45 7.60
CA LYS A 41 -12.21 -5.79 8.78
C LYS A 41 -10.84 -5.18 8.47
N GLY A 42 -10.71 -3.89 8.76
CA GLY A 42 -9.45 -3.16 8.56
C GLY A 42 -9.18 -2.75 7.12
N ALA A 43 -10.14 -2.89 6.20
CA ALA A 43 -9.99 -2.28 4.88
C ALA A 43 -9.84 -0.76 4.98
N TYR A 44 -9.02 -0.18 4.11
CA TYR A 44 -8.71 1.24 4.12
C TYR A 44 -8.42 1.77 2.71
N GLY A 45 -8.53 3.08 2.54
CA GLY A 45 -8.05 3.81 1.38
C GLY A 45 -6.66 4.39 1.62
N LEU A 46 -5.92 4.57 0.55
CA LEU A 46 -4.60 5.20 0.55
C LEU A 46 -4.48 6.09 -0.69
N TYR A 47 -4.02 7.32 -0.56
CA TYR A 47 -3.64 8.11 -1.73
C TYR A 47 -2.23 7.72 -2.18
N ALA A 48 -2.03 7.49 -3.47
CA ALA A 48 -0.70 7.32 -4.05
C ALA A 48 0.07 8.65 -3.95
N VAL A 49 1.27 8.64 -3.37
CA VAL A 49 2.05 9.88 -3.13
C VAL A 49 3.32 9.99 -3.94
N ASP A 50 3.75 8.91 -4.58
CA ASP A 50 4.92 8.90 -5.45
C ASP A 50 4.50 8.55 -6.89
N ASP A 51 5.40 8.86 -7.82
CA ASP A 51 5.25 8.57 -9.25
C ASP A 51 5.80 7.20 -9.63
N SER A 52 6.28 6.42 -8.67
CA SER A 52 7.06 5.20 -8.95
C SER A 52 6.27 4.09 -9.61
N MET A 53 4.94 4.18 -9.51
CA MET A 53 3.99 3.26 -10.09
C MET A 53 3.31 3.84 -11.33
N GLU A 54 3.68 5.01 -11.82
CA GLU A 54 3.18 5.52 -13.09
C GLU A 54 3.65 4.63 -14.25
N PRO A 55 2.77 4.31 -15.22
CA PRO A 55 1.43 4.87 -15.46
C PRO A 55 0.28 4.06 -14.82
N ARG A 56 0.56 3.14 -13.90
CA ARG A 56 -0.48 2.31 -13.27
C ARG A 56 -1.23 3.04 -12.15
N TYR A 57 -0.50 3.75 -11.30
CA TYR A 57 -1.06 4.60 -10.25
C TYR A 57 -0.42 5.97 -10.36
N PHE A 58 -1.25 7.00 -10.50
CA PHE A 58 -0.79 8.38 -10.57
C PHE A 58 -0.76 9.02 -9.19
N HIS A 59 0.10 10.02 -9.01
CA HIS A 59 0.10 10.82 -7.79
C HIS A 59 -1.30 11.39 -7.49
N GLY A 60 -1.76 11.21 -6.25
CA GLY A 60 -3.10 11.58 -5.78
C GLY A 60 -4.21 10.57 -6.07
N GLU A 61 -3.92 9.46 -6.75
CA GLU A 61 -4.93 8.42 -7.03
C GLU A 61 -5.34 7.68 -5.75
N LEU A 62 -6.64 7.45 -5.57
CA LEU A 62 -7.18 6.72 -4.43
C LEU A 62 -7.08 5.20 -4.66
N LEU A 63 -6.33 4.55 -3.79
CA LEU A 63 -6.12 3.11 -3.78
C LEU A 63 -6.97 2.45 -2.68
N TYR A 64 -7.69 1.40 -3.05
CA TYR A 64 -8.48 0.62 -2.11
C TYR A 64 -7.69 -0.60 -1.65
N VAL A 65 -7.51 -0.77 -0.34
CA VAL A 65 -6.64 -1.78 0.23
C VAL A 65 -7.42 -2.80 1.06
N ASN A 66 -7.17 -4.08 0.80
CA ASN A 66 -7.69 -5.20 1.54
C ASN A 66 -6.56 -5.92 2.29
N PRO A 67 -6.43 -5.74 3.61
CA PRO A 67 -5.39 -6.41 4.39
C PRO A 67 -5.68 -7.90 4.64
N ALA A 68 -6.94 -8.33 4.55
CA ALA A 68 -7.33 -9.72 4.80
C ALA A 68 -7.09 -10.63 3.57
N LYS A 69 -6.99 -10.05 2.36
CA LYS A 69 -6.78 -10.81 1.14
C LYS A 69 -5.28 -11.11 0.95
N PRO A 70 -4.90 -12.38 0.71
CA PRO A 70 -3.50 -12.72 0.48
C PRO A 70 -2.91 -11.98 -0.73
N ALA A 71 -1.75 -11.35 -0.52
CA ALA A 71 -0.94 -10.79 -1.59
C ALA A 71 -0.23 -11.92 -2.35
N GLN A 72 -0.56 -12.06 -3.64
CA GLN A 72 0.02 -13.07 -4.54
C GLN A 72 0.96 -12.41 -5.54
N ALA A 73 1.87 -13.19 -6.12
CA ALA A 73 2.67 -12.75 -7.26
C ALA A 73 1.76 -12.19 -8.36
N GLY A 74 2.16 -11.07 -8.94
CA GLY A 74 1.40 -10.26 -9.89
C GLY A 74 0.45 -9.24 -9.26
N SER A 75 0.16 -9.32 -7.96
CA SER A 75 -0.73 -8.36 -7.28
C SER A 75 -0.03 -7.02 -7.01
N PHE A 76 -0.80 -5.94 -7.01
CA PHE A 76 -0.35 -4.65 -6.46
C PHE A 76 -0.51 -4.66 -4.95
N VAL A 77 0.49 -4.16 -4.24
CA VAL A 77 0.58 -4.24 -2.79
C VAL A 77 1.05 -2.94 -2.17
N VAL A 78 0.55 -2.69 -0.96
CA VAL A 78 1.15 -1.77 0.00
C VAL A 78 2.03 -2.61 0.91
N ILE A 79 3.33 -2.33 0.95
CA ILE A 79 4.28 -2.96 1.86
C ILE A 79 4.55 -1.96 2.97
N GLN A 80 4.30 -2.34 4.22
CA GLN A 80 4.62 -1.53 5.39
C GLN A 80 5.87 -2.10 6.05
N PHE A 81 6.80 -1.20 6.40
CA PHE A 81 8.06 -1.53 7.05
C PHE A 81 7.93 -1.41 8.56
N ARG A 82 8.73 -2.19 9.29
CA ARG A 82 8.90 -2.02 10.73
C ARG A 82 9.47 -0.62 11.00
N PRO A 83 8.94 0.11 12.00
CA PRO A 83 9.50 1.40 12.38
C PRO A 83 10.90 1.19 12.97
N GLU A 84 11.78 2.18 12.79
CA GLU A 84 13.16 2.11 13.28
C GLU A 84 13.26 2.18 14.81
N HIS A 85 12.26 2.78 15.45
CA HIS A 85 12.12 2.82 16.91
C HIS A 85 10.66 2.57 17.32
N GLU A 86 10.47 2.15 18.57
CA GLU A 86 9.13 1.95 19.13
C GLU A 86 8.34 3.27 19.10
N GLY A 87 7.11 3.22 18.56
CA GLY A 87 6.28 4.42 18.33
C GLY A 87 6.69 5.29 17.14
N GLY A 88 7.66 4.87 16.32
CA GLY A 88 8.07 5.57 15.10
C GLY A 88 7.04 5.48 13.97
N ALA A 89 7.20 6.35 12.98
CA ALA A 89 6.34 6.37 11.81
C ALA A 89 6.49 5.06 11.01
N ILE A 90 5.36 4.54 10.52
CA ILE A 90 5.35 3.37 9.64
C ILE A 90 5.65 3.85 8.24
N ARG A 91 6.79 3.44 7.69
CA ARG A 91 7.08 3.65 6.27
C ARG A 91 6.32 2.63 5.44
N ALA A 92 5.88 3.03 4.25
CA ALA A 92 5.23 2.17 3.31
C ALA A 92 5.61 2.51 1.86
N ILE A 93 5.48 1.51 0.99
CA ILE A 93 5.64 1.65 -0.47
C ILE A 93 4.48 0.98 -1.18
N VAL A 94 4.11 1.53 -2.35
CA VAL A 94 3.23 0.85 -3.31
C VAL A 94 4.09 0.26 -4.42
N LYS A 95 3.95 -1.06 -4.64
CA LYS A 95 4.67 -1.79 -5.70
C LYS A 95 3.84 -2.93 -6.27
N ARG A 96 4.31 -3.52 -7.36
CA ARG A 96 3.81 -4.83 -7.83
C ARG A 96 4.65 -5.95 -7.24
N LEU A 97 4.03 -6.93 -6.59
CA LEU A 97 4.72 -8.08 -6.03
C LEU A 97 5.06 -9.06 -7.17
N VAL A 98 6.34 -9.28 -7.45
CA VAL A 98 6.78 -10.25 -8.47
C VAL A 98 6.93 -11.63 -7.85
N LYS A 99 7.57 -11.70 -6.69
CA LYS A 99 7.86 -12.96 -6.01
C LYS A 99 7.93 -12.74 -4.50
N ARG A 100 7.47 -13.72 -3.74
CA ARG A 100 7.62 -13.75 -2.29
C ARG A 100 8.31 -15.04 -1.87
N THR A 101 9.33 -14.89 -1.05
CA THR A 101 10.07 -15.99 -0.40
C THR A 101 10.06 -15.75 1.12
N PRO A 102 10.51 -16.72 1.93
CA PRO A 102 10.60 -16.52 3.37
C PRO A 102 11.54 -15.38 3.79
N THR A 103 12.58 -15.09 3.00
CA THR A 103 13.60 -14.09 3.33
C THR A 103 13.49 -12.79 2.53
N LYS A 104 12.83 -12.81 1.37
CA LYS A 104 12.78 -11.67 0.45
C LYS A 104 11.46 -11.53 -0.29
N LEU A 105 11.10 -10.28 -0.56
CA LEU A 105 10.03 -9.89 -1.47
C LEU A 105 10.66 -9.19 -2.68
N THR A 106 10.54 -9.79 -3.85
CA THR A 106 10.93 -9.13 -5.10
C THR A 106 9.74 -8.33 -5.60
N VAL A 107 9.95 -7.04 -5.79
CA VAL A 107 8.92 -6.07 -6.20
C VAL A 107 9.34 -5.35 -7.47
N GLU A 108 8.34 -4.90 -8.22
CA GLU A 108 8.49 -4.15 -9.46
C GLU A 108 7.90 -2.76 -9.28
N GLN A 109 8.63 -1.77 -9.80
CA GLN A 109 8.18 -0.40 -10.02
C GLN A 109 8.20 -0.09 -11.51
N TYR A 110 7.42 0.90 -11.92
CA TYR A 110 7.26 1.28 -13.32
C TYR A 110 8.00 2.56 -13.69
N ASN A 111 8.37 3.38 -12.70
CA ASN A 111 9.08 4.63 -12.92
C ASN A 111 10.17 4.88 -11.85
N PRO A 112 11.46 4.89 -12.23
CA PRO A 112 11.99 4.24 -13.42
C PRO A 112 11.65 2.73 -13.41
N PRO A 113 11.48 2.08 -14.57
CA PRO A 113 11.08 0.68 -14.62
C PRO A 113 12.20 -0.22 -14.08
N GLY A 114 11.86 -1.11 -13.16
CA GLY A 114 12.83 -2.01 -12.57
C GLY A 114 12.29 -2.87 -11.46
N THR A 115 13.07 -3.88 -11.09
CA THR A 115 12.77 -4.77 -9.97
C THR A 115 13.85 -4.66 -8.90
N PHE A 116 13.45 -4.72 -7.64
CA PHE A 116 14.36 -4.77 -6.51
C PHE A 116 13.82 -5.68 -5.41
N ASP A 117 14.72 -6.10 -4.53
CA ASP A 117 14.38 -6.95 -3.39
C ASP A 117 14.17 -6.10 -2.14
N VAL A 118 13.16 -6.49 -1.36
CA VAL A 118 12.93 -6.01 0.01
C VAL A 118 13.16 -7.18 0.96
N ASP A 119 13.87 -6.94 2.05
CA ASP A 119 14.09 -7.96 3.08
C ASP A 119 12.78 -8.24 3.85
N ALA A 120 12.42 -9.52 3.97
CA ALA A 120 11.23 -9.91 4.72
C ALA A 120 11.31 -9.55 6.21
N ASP A 121 12.52 -9.48 6.77
CA ASP A 121 12.77 -9.08 8.16
C ASP A 121 12.56 -7.58 8.41
N GLU A 122 12.50 -6.75 7.36
CA GLU A 122 12.12 -5.34 7.48
C GLU A 122 10.60 -5.12 7.29
N VAL A 123 9.90 -6.09 6.70
CA VAL A 123 8.48 -5.98 6.36
C VAL A 123 7.59 -6.31 7.57
N MET A 124 6.83 -5.31 8.02
CA MET A 124 5.80 -5.47 9.04
C MET A 124 4.54 -6.12 8.46
N SER A 125 4.07 -5.65 7.31
CA SER A 125 2.85 -6.16 6.68
C SER A 125 2.86 -5.97 5.15
N VAL A 126 2.07 -6.80 4.46
CA VAL A 126 1.85 -6.68 3.01
C VAL A 126 0.35 -6.74 2.78
N HIS A 127 -0.23 -5.63 2.36
CA HIS A 127 -1.66 -5.53 2.09
C HIS A 127 -1.91 -5.44 0.59
N ARG A 128 -2.96 -6.11 0.10
CA ARG A 128 -3.27 -6.14 -1.32
C ARG A 128 -4.10 -4.93 -1.72
N ILE A 129 -3.71 -4.28 -2.81
CA ILE A 129 -4.51 -3.26 -3.47
C ILE A 129 -5.51 -3.97 -4.37
N MET A 130 -6.77 -3.58 -4.26
CA MET A 130 -7.88 -4.13 -5.03
C MET A 130 -7.95 -3.43 -6.38
N ASN A 131 -8.09 -4.21 -7.45
CA ASN A 131 -8.35 -3.65 -8.78
C ASN A 131 -9.83 -3.25 -8.94
N GLY A 132 -10.12 -2.38 -9.90
CA GLY A 132 -11.49 -1.91 -10.17
C GLY A 132 -12.51 -3.04 -10.35
N ASP A 133 -12.15 -4.08 -11.09
CA ASP A 133 -12.99 -5.26 -11.33
C ASP A 133 -13.28 -6.09 -10.05
N GLU A 134 -12.48 -5.92 -9.00
CA GLU A 134 -12.66 -6.65 -7.74
C GLU A 134 -13.48 -5.86 -6.72
N LEU A 135 -13.81 -4.59 -7.00
CA LEU A 135 -14.49 -3.69 -6.07
C LEU A 135 -16.02 -3.72 -6.23
N PHE A 136 -16.53 -4.08 -7.41
CA PHE A 136 -17.94 -3.97 -7.80
C PHE A 136 -18.47 -5.24 -8.48
#